data_AF-A0A0W7WBI4-F1
#
_entry.id   AF-A0A0W7WBI4-F1
#
_cell.length_a   1.000
_cell.length_b   1.000
_cell.length_c   1.000
_cell.angle_alpha   90.00
_cell.angle_beta   90.00
_cell.angle_gamma   90.00
#
_symmetry.space_group_name_H-M   'P 1'
#
loop_
_entity.id
_entity.type
_entity.pdbx_description
1 polymer ?
#
loop_
_entity_poly.entity_id
_entity_poly.type
_entity_poly.pdbx_seq_one_letter_code
_entity_poly.pdbx_strand_id
1 'polypeptide(L)'
;MTEISREDVHQALADAARVAAVAGVTVREMHGRDEEAQVAELLAVIWGRTAENPVVPTEFLRVLGKTGNYIGGAFIDGELVGASLGVHSSPERRTLHSHIAGVLPGTVGRSIGYALKLHQRAWSLERGIDVVEWTYDPLVSRNAAFNIRKLGALPVEYLENFYGAMADTINAGDLSDRLLVRWYLRDPHVSALAAGAQPVPSDAGGHTIAVPDDIEALRVSDPERAKQWRGELRETLTDVLNDGARIIGFERGVGYILEHASTEEKTDED
;
A
#
# COMPACT_ATOMS: atom_id res chain seq x y z
N MET A 1 -7.73 23.12 6.47
CA MET A 1 -6.48 22.33 6.34
C MET A 1 -5.32 23.29 6.21
N THR A 2 -4.29 23.13 7.02
CA THR A 2 -3.03 23.89 6.95
C THR A 2 -2.28 23.55 5.67
N GLU A 3 -1.65 24.54 5.05
CA GLU A 3 -0.78 24.37 3.88
C GLU A 3 0.37 23.39 4.20
N ILE A 4 0.89 22.68 3.21
CA ILE A 4 2.05 21.79 3.41
C ILE A 4 3.27 22.69 3.59
N SER A 5 3.98 22.55 4.70
CA SER A 5 5.10 23.43 5.01
C SER A 5 6.37 23.00 4.25
N ARG A 6 7.31 23.94 4.06
CA ARG A 6 8.64 23.62 3.53
C ARG A 6 9.39 22.61 4.42
N GLU A 7 9.11 22.63 5.72
CA GLU A 7 9.70 21.70 6.68
C GLU A 7 9.20 20.27 6.45
N ASP A 8 7.89 20.08 6.25
CA ASP A 8 7.30 18.77 5.94
C ASP A 8 7.96 18.13 4.71
N VAL A 9 8.15 18.94 3.66
CA VAL A 9 8.80 18.53 2.42
C VAL A 9 10.27 18.18 2.65
N HIS A 10 11.02 19.04 3.34
CA HIS A 10 12.43 18.82 3.62
C HIS A 10 12.67 17.52 4.42
N GLN A 11 11.87 17.31 5.47
CA GLN A 11 11.93 16.10 6.27
C GLN A 11 11.60 14.85 5.45
N ALA A 12 10.57 14.90 4.59
CA ALA A 12 10.20 13.79 3.75
C ALA A 12 11.30 13.41 2.73
N LEU A 13 11.96 14.40 2.13
CA LEU A 13 13.11 14.18 1.24
C LEU A 13 14.28 13.55 2.00
N ALA A 14 14.58 14.03 3.21
CA ALA A 14 15.64 13.48 4.06
C ALA A 14 15.38 12.02 4.45
N ASP A 15 14.14 11.70 4.82
CA ASP A 15 13.72 10.33 5.16
C ASP A 15 13.80 9.39 3.94
N ALA A 16 13.34 9.85 2.78
CA ALA A 16 13.44 9.09 1.53
C ALA A 16 14.91 8.79 1.17
N ALA A 17 15.78 9.80 1.24
CA ALA A 17 17.21 9.64 0.95
C ALA A 17 17.89 8.68 1.93
N ARG A 18 17.61 8.80 3.24
CA ARG A 18 18.17 7.92 4.27
C ARG A 18 17.75 6.47 4.06
N VAL A 19 16.47 6.22 3.80
CA VAL A 19 15.97 4.84 3.61
C VAL A 19 16.48 4.24 2.30
N ALA A 20 16.56 5.02 1.23
CA ALA A 20 17.18 4.57 -0.02
C ALA A 20 18.65 4.17 0.18
N ALA A 21 19.42 4.97 0.93
CA ALA A 21 20.81 4.66 1.28
C ALA A 21 20.94 3.37 2.12
N VAL A 22 20.11 3.19 3.14
CA VAL A 22 20.09 1.95 3.96
C VAL A 22 19.71 0.73 3.12
N ALA A 23 18.81 0.89 2.15
CA ALA A 23 18.40 -0.16 1.24
C ALA A 23 19.45 -0.46 0.14
N GLY A 24 20.47 0.38 0.00
CA GLY A 24 21.48 0.27 -1.06
C GLY A 24 20.89 0.48 -2.45
N VAL A 25 19.93 1.41 -2.58
CA VAL A 25 19.27 1.73 -3.85
C VAL A 25 19.26 3.23 -4.12
N THR A 26 19.21 3.58 -5.39
CA THR A 26 18.82 4.93 -5.82
C THR A 26 17.34 4.89 -6.20
N VAL A 27 16.52 5.77 -5.65
CA VAL A 27 15.11 5.93 -6.06
C VAL A 27 14.95 7.27 -6.74
N ARG A 28 14.30 7.29 -7.91
CA ARG A 28 14.06 8.50 -8.70
C ARG A 28 12.79 8.40 -9.53
N GLU A 29 12.30 9.54 -10.00
CA GLU A 29 11.28 9.59 -11.05
C GLU A 29 11.83 9.01 -12.37
N MET A 30 10.94 8.36 -13.12
CA MET A 30 11.18 7.81 -14.45
C MET A 30 10.60 8.75 -15.49
N HIS A 31 11.33 9.00 -16.58
CA HIS A 31 10.94 9.99 -17.58
C HIS A 31 11.16 9.51 -19.00
N GLY A 32 10.12 9.65 -19.82
CA GLY A 32 10.22 9.43 -21.25
C GLY A 32 10.05 7.97 -21.63
N ARG A 33 9.92 7.75 -22.94
CA ARG A 33 9.46 6.48 -23.51
C ARG A 33 10.32 5.28 -23.10
N ASP A 34 11.63 5.45 -23.09
CA ASP A 34 12.56 4.34 -22.86
C ASP A 34 12.53 3.87 -21.40
N GLU A 35 12.48 4.81 -20.45
CA GLU A 35 12.38 4.48 -19.02
C GLU A 35 10.99 3.95 -18.65
N GLU A 36 9.93 4.51 -19.25
CA GLU A 36 8.56 4.04 -19.07
C GLU A 36 8.38 2.61 -19.62
N ALA A 37 9.05 2.26 -20.73
CA ALA A 37 9.06 0.89 -21.25
C ALA A 37 9.77 -0.09 -20.30
N GLN A 38 10.90 0.29 -19.71
CA GLN A 38 11.59 -0.54 -18.70
C GLN A 38 10.69 -0.81 -17.49
N VAL A 39 9.87 0.16 -17.07
CA VAL A 39 8.89 -0.04 -15.99
C VAL A 39 7.82 -1.05 -16.39
N ALA A 40 7.27 -0.99 -17.62
CA ALA A 40 6.31 -1.99 -18.09
C ALA A 40 6.91 -3.40 -18.10
N GLU A 41 8.13 -3.56 -18.60
CA GLU A 41 8.85 -4.84 -18.64
C GLU A 41 9.09 -5.39 -17.24
N LEU A 42 9.57 -4.55 -16.32
CA LEU A 42 9.76 -4.90 -14.91
C LEU A 42 8.45 -5.40 -14.27
N LEU A 43 7.35 -4.66 -14.42
CA LEU A 43 6.06 -5.04 -13.86
C LEU A 43 5.54 -6.35 -14.48
N ALA A 44 5.76 -6.56 -15.78
CA ALA A 44 5.42 -7.82 -16.42
C ALA A 44 6.15 -9.02 -15.79
N VAL A 45 7.45 -8.87 -15.50
CA VAL A 45 8.23 -9.91 -14.80
C VAL A 45 7.69 -10.18 -13.39
N ILE A 46 7.43 -9.13 -12.60
CA ILE A 46 7.01 -9.28 -11.19
C ILE A 46 5.65 -10.00 -11.08
N TRP A 47 4.69 -9.70 -11.96
CA TRP A 47 3.35 -10.31 -11.94
C TRP A 47 3.20 -11.53 -12.86
N GLY A 48 4.27 -11.94 -13.56
CA GLY A 48 4.25 -13.08 -14.48
C GLY A 48 3.31 -12.87 -15.67
N ARG A 49 3.36 -11.69 -16.28
CA ARG A 49 2.52 -11.28 -17.41
C ARG A 49 3.32 -11.23 -18.70
N THR A 50 2.63 -11.37 -19.84
CA THR A 50 3.25 -11.30 -21.18
C THR A 50 3.02 -9.95 -21.84
N ALA A 51 3.72 -9.69 -22.95
CA ALA A 51 3.55 -8.46 -23.72
C ALA A 51 2.13 -8.32 -24.31
N GLU A 52 1.44 -9.44 -24.58
CA GLU A 52 0.07 -9.47 -25.07
C GLU A 52 -0.97 -9.20 -23.97
N ASN A 53 -0.56 -9.27 -22.70
CA ASN A 53 -1.44 -9.07 -21.55
C ASN A 53 -0.71 -8.37 -20.39
N PRO A 54 -0.16 -7.15 -20.59
CA PRO A 54 0.70 -6.49 -19.61
C PRO A 54 -0.09 -6.10 -18.36
N VAL A 55 0.62 -5.85 -17.25
CA VAL A 55 0.01 -5.28 -16.03
C VAL A 55 -0.48 -3.87 -16.30
N VAL A 56 0.38 -3.06 -16.91
CA VAL A 56 0.07 -1.71 -17.38
C VAL A 56 0.65 -1.57 -18.80
N PRO A 57 -0.16 -1.28 -19.81
CA PRO A 57 0.34 -1.07 -21.17
C PRO A 57 1.31 0.11 -21.26
N THR A 58 2.35 0.00 -22.09
CA THR A 58 3.40 1.02 -22.23
C THR A 58 2.85 2.37 -22.72
N GLU A 59 1.87 2.36 -23.63
CA GLU A 59 1.20 3.58 -24.07
C GLU A 59 0.44 4.29 -22.95
N PHE A 60 -0.07 3.54 -21.96
CA PHE A 60 -0.72 4.11 -20.80
C PHE A 60 0.31 4.73 -19.83
N LEU A 61 1.44 4.06 -19.59
CA LEU A 61 2.57 4.66 -18.86
C LEU A 61 3.04 5.96 -19.51
N ARG A 62 3.05 6.01 -20.84
CA ARG A 62 3.41 7.23 -21.56
C ARG A 62 2.48 8.39 -21.27
N VAL A 63 1.17 8.11 -21.20
CA VAL A 63 0.15 9.10 -20.82
C VAL A 63 0.34 9.53 -19.37
N LEU A 64 0.59 8.60 -18.44
CA LEU A 64 0.85 8.93 -17.04
C LEU A 64 2.04 9.88 -16.89
N GLY A 65 3.18 9.57 -17.50
CA GLY A 65 4.36 10.44 -17.47
C GLY A 65 4.08 11.81 -18.10
N LYS A 66 3.37 11.85 -19.23
CA LYS A 66 3.03 13.12 -19.91
C LYS A 66 2.07 14.01 -19.11
N THR A 67 1.19 13.40 -18.32
CA THR A 67 0.19 14.10 -17.50
C THR A 67 0.69 14.43 -16.10
N GLY A 68 1.96 14.16 -15.81
CA GLY A 68 2.61 14.54 -14.56
C GLY A 68 2.30 13.61 -13.39
N ASN A 69 1.83 12.39 -13.66
CA ASN A 69 1.58 11.37 -12.64
C ASN A 69 2.89 10.74 -12.12
N TYR A 70 2.82 10.08 -10.96
CA TYR A 70 3.99 9.51 -10.33
C TYR A 70 4.42 8.21 -11.02
N ILE A 71 5.67 8.17 -11.47
CA ILE A 71 6.34 6.96 -11.95
C ILE A 71 7.72 6.94 -11.28
N GLY A 72 7.87 6.15 -10.22
CA GLY A 72 9.12 5.99 -9.49
C GLY A 72 9.80 4.68 -9.84
N GLY A 73 11.13 4.70 -9.98
CA GLY A 73 11.99 3.54 -10.16
C GLY A 73 13.05 3.44 -9.07
N ALA A 74 13.35 2.22 -8.61
CA ALA A 74 14.41 1.89 -7.68
C ALA A 74 15.52 1.11 -8.39
N PHE A 75 16.76 1.52 -8.19
CA PHE A 75 17.92 1.03 -8.93
C PHE A 75 19.00 0.47 -8.00
N ILE A 76 19.60 -0.65 -8.38
CA ILE A 76 20.84 -1.20 -7.79
C ILE A 76 21.88 -1.20 -8.90
N ASP A 77 23.02 -0.54 -8.70
CA ASP A 77 24.13 -0.50 -9.68
C ASP A 77 23.70 -0.10 -11.11
N GLY A 78 22.65 0.72 -11.22
CA GLY A 78 22.08 1.17 -12.50
C GLY A 78 20.99 0.28 -13.09
N GLU A 79 20.73 -0.90 -12.50
CA GLU A 79 19.66 -1.80 -12.93
C GLU A 79 18.35 -1.49 -12.21
N LEU A 80 17.25 -1.39 -12.96
CA LEU A 80 15.92 -1.16 -12.41
C LEU A 80 15.39 -2.44 -11.73
N VAL A 81 15.20 -2.39 -10.41
CA VAL A 81 14.81 -3.55 -9.59
C VAL A 81 13.44 -3.39 -8.93
N GLY A 82 12.85 -2.20 -8.98
CA GLY A 82 11.53 -1.95 -8.43
C GLY A 82 10.90 -0.71 -9.03
N ALA A 83 9.57 -0.66 -9.04
CA ALA A 83 8.82 0.47 -9.57
C ALA A 83 7.55 0.71 -8.76
N SER A 84 7.07 1.96 -8.78
CA SER A 84 5.77 2.33 -8.24
C SER A 84 5.10 3.39 -9.10
N LEU A 85 3.80 3.22 -9.35
CA LEU A 85 2.98 4.16 -10.10
C LEU A 85 1.92 4.78 -9.19
N GLY A 86 1.65 6.05 -9.40
CA GLY A 86 0.58 6.77 -8.72
C GLY A 86 -0.16 7.70 -9.67
N VAL A 87 -1.48 7.72 -9.57
CA VAL A 87 -2.37 8.54 -10.39
C VAL A 87 -3.04 9.58 -9.51
N HIS A 88 -3.06 10.84 -9.94
CA HIS A 88 -3.77 11.90 -9.24
C HIS A 88 -5.26 11.56 -9.16
N SER A 89 -5.83 11.74 -7.98
CA SER A 89 -7.28 11.84 -7.81
C SER A 89 -7.78 13.19 -8.35
N SER A 90 -9.06 13.50 -8.13
CA SER A 90 -9.59 14.82 -8.50
C SER A 90 -8.83 15.94 -7.75
N PRO A 91 -8.65 17.12 -8.35
CA PRO A 91 -7.91 18.22 -7.74
C PRO A 91 -8.40 18.59 -6.33
N GLU A 92 -9.71 18.47 -6.09
CA GLU A 92 -10.37 18.79 -4.82
C GLU A 92 -9.96 17.81 -3.70
N ARG A 93 -9.67 16.55 -4.05
CA ARG A 93 -9.28 15.52 -3.09
C ARG A 93 -7.83 15.63 -2.63
N ARG A 94 -6.97 16.33 -3.38
CA ARG A 94 -5.52 16.44 -3.10
C ARG A 94 -4.86 15.10 -2.73
N THR A 95 -5.31 14.04 -3.39
CA THR A 95 -4.94 12.65 -3.06
C THR A 95 -4.25 12.01 -4.26
N LEU A 96 -3.23 11.18 -3.99
CA LEU A 96 -2.62 10.30 -4.97
C LEU A 96 -3.16 8.87 -4.78
N HIS A 97 -3.72 8.27 -5.82
CA HIS A 97 -3.97 6.84 -5.83
C HIS A 97 -2.68 6.10 -6.20
N SER A 98 -2.05 5.38 -5.27
CA SER A 98 -0.86 4.57 -5.53
C SER A 98 -1.27 3.24 -6.19
N HIS A 99 -1.42 3.27 -7.51
CA HIS A 99 -1.97 2.17 -8.31
C HIS A 99 -1.22 0.85 -8.16
N ILE A 100 0.11 0.86 -8.25
CA ILE A 100 0.93 -0.36 -8.17
C ILE A 100 2.31 -0.06 -7.60
N ALA A 101 2.87 -1.03 -6.88
CA ALA A 101 4.25 -1.01 -6.41
C ALA A 101 4.78 -2.44 -6.36
N GLY A 102 5.93 -2.68 -6.98
CA GLY A 102 6.53 -4.00 -7.08
C GLY A 102 8.05 -3.93 -7.09
N VAL A 103 8.67 -5.03 -6.64
CA VAL A 103 10.11 -5.20 -6.57
C VAL A 103 10.45 -6.60 -7.08
N LEU A 104 11.55 -6.75 -7.81
CA LEU A 104 11.99 -8.04 -8.36
C LEU A 104 12.15 -9.10 -7.26
N PRO A 105 11.69 -10.35 -7.51
CA PRO A 105 12.06 -11.50 -6.69
C PRO A 105 13.58 -11.61 -6.55
N GLY A 106 14.08 -11.96 -5.37
CA GLY A 106 15.52 -12.08 -5.10
C GLY A 106 16.21 -10.82 -4.58
N THR A 107 15.55 -9.66 -4.60
CA THR A 107 16.01 -8.43 -3.92
C THR A 107 15.30 -8.18 -2.58
N VAL A 108 14.56 -9.20 -2.11
CA VAL A 108 13.80 -9.22 -0.85
C VAL A 108 14.74 -9.02 0.35
N GLY A 109 14.27 -8.31 1.37
CA GLY A 109 15.02 -8.04 2.61
C GLY A 109 15.78 -6.72 2.64
N ARG A 110 15.94 -6.04 1.49
CA ARG A 110 16.59 -4.71 1.41
C ARG A 110 15.66 -3.52 1.70
N SER A 111 14.39 -3.75 2.03
CA SER A 111 13.39 -2.69 2.24
C SER A 111 13.18 -1.76 1.03
N ILE A 112 13.39 -2.24 -0.20
CA ILE A 112 13.24 -1.45 -1.44
C ILE A 112 11.81 -0.92 -1.59
N GLY A 113 10.79 -1.72 -1.27
CA GLY A 113 9.40 -1.26 -1.28
C GLY A 113 9.15 -0.11 -0.30
N TYR A 114 9.84 -0.09 0.84
CA TYR A 114 9.77 1.03 1.79
C TYR A 114 10.46 2.28 1.23
N ALA A 115 11.61 2.13 0.59
CA ALA A 115 12.30 3.23 -0.09
C ALA A 115 11.43 3.86 -1.20
N LEU A 116 10.78 3.04 -2.03
CA LEU A 116 9.83 3.50 -3.05
C LEU A 116 8.66 4.28 -2.45
N LYS A 117 8.12 3.81 -1.31
CA LYS A 117 7.01 4.49 -0.63
C LYS A 117 7.42 5.81 0.03
N LEU A 118 8.60 5.89 0.66
CA LEU A 118 9.08 7.16 1.20
C LEU A 118 9.42 8.17 0.11
N HIS A 119 9.96 7.73 -1.03
CA HIS A 119 10.11 8.58 -2.19
C HIS A 119 8.75 9.08 -2.71
N GLN A 120 7.74 8.20 -2.80
CA GLN A 120 6.37 8.60 -3.16
C GLN A 120 5.78 9.62 -2.18
N ARG A 121 6.02 9.47 -0.86
CA ARG A 121 5.63 10.46 0.16
C ARG A 121 6.28 11.81 -0.08
N ALA A 122 7.59 11.86 -0.31
CA ALA A 122 8.29 13.11 -0.53
C ALA A 122 7.77 13.81 -1.81
N TRP A 123 7.67 13.05 -2.90
CA TRP A 123 7.12 13.53 -4.18
C TRP A 123 5.71 14.10 -4.05
N SER A 124 4.85 13.44 -3.27
CA SER A 124 3.48 13.88 -3.01
C SER A 124 3.44 15.20 -2.23
N LEU A 125 4.19 15.28 -1.13
CA LEU A 125 4.22 16.48 -0.30
C LEU A 125 4.76 17.70 -1.06
N GLU A 126 5.78 17.53 -1.90
CA GLU A 126 6.30 18.58 -2.80
C GLU A 126 5.24 19.16 -3.74
N ARG A 127 4.22 18.36 -4.08
CA ARG A 127 3.14 18.71 -5.02
C ARG A 127 1.84 19.07 -4.34
N GLY A 128 1.86 19.31 -3.03
CA GLY A 128 0.65 19.70 -2.31
C GLY A 128 -0.32 18.54 -2.05
N ILE A 129 0.11 17.29 -2.21
CA ILE A 129 -0.69 16.09 -1.93
C ILE A 129 -0.37 15.64 -0.50
N ASP A 130 -1.38 15.55 0.36
CA ASP A 130 -1.21 15.16 1.77
C ASP A 130 -1.78 13.78 2.11
N VAL A 131 -2.45 13.12 1.15
CA VAL A 131 -2.96 11.76 1.28
C VAL A 131 -2.54 10.91 0.08
N VAL A 132 -2.06 9.70 0.37
CA VAL A 132 -1.90 8.64 -0.65
C VAL A 132 -2.84 7.51 -0.28
N GLU A 133 -3.60 6.98 -1.24
CA GLU A 133 -4.51 5.85 -1.01
C GLU A 133 -4.25 4.71 -2.00
N TRP A 134 -4.45 3.47 -1.55
CA TRP A 134 -4.34 2.28 -2.40
C TRP A 134 -5.09 1.13 -1.76
N THR A 135 -5.29 0.07 -2.53
CA THR A 135 -5.88 -1.17 -2.04
C THR A 135 -4.82 -2.25 -1.93
N TYR A 136 -5.04 -3.21 -1.04
CA TYR A 136 -4.27 -4.46 -1.00
C TYR A 136 -5.18 -5.63 -0.63
N ASP A 137 -4.72 -6.86 -0.88
CA ASP A 137 -5.46 -8.06 -0.47
C ASP A 137 -5.43 -8.24 1.07
N PRO A 138 -6.58 -8.17 1.77
CA PRO A 138 -6.60 -8.22 3.21
C PRO A 138 -6.15 -9.55 3.82
N LEU A 139 -6.10 -10.65 3.04
CA LEU A 139 -5.57 -11.93 3.52
C LEU A 139 -4.03 -12.00 3.49
N VAL A 140 -3.37 -11.11 2.74
CA VAL A 140 -1.91 -11.14 2.62
C VAL A 140 -1.29 -10.45 3.84
N SER A 141 -1.06 -11.24 4.89
CA SER A 141 -0.53 -10.82 6.20
C SER A 141 0.73 -9.94 6.10
N ARG A 142 1.64 -10.26 5.17
CA ARG A 142 2.85 -9.45 4.94
C ARG A 142 2.53 -8.04 4.44
N ASN A 143 1.50 -7.88 3.62
CA ASN A 143 1.05 -6.59 3.11
C ASN A 143 0.32 -5.80 4.20
N ALA A 144 -0.50 -6.46 5.01
CA ALA A 144 -1.15 -5.81 6.15
C ALA A 144 -0.11 -5.24 7.15
N ALA A 145 0.89 -6.04 7.52
CA ALA A 145 1.99 -5.58 8.36
C ALA A 145 2.81 -4.43 7.72
N PHE A 146 3.04 -4.49 6.41
CA PHE A 146 3.74 -3.41 5.71
C PHE A 146 2.91 -2.11 5.66
N ASN A 147 1.64 -2.19 5.27
CA ASN A 147 0.79 -1.01 5.10
C ASN A 147 0.44 -0.37 6.45
N ILE A 148 0.04 -1.17 7.45
CA ILE A 148 -0.45 -0.63 8.72
C ILE A 148 0.73 -0.38 9.66
N ARG A 149 1.48 -1.42 10.02
CA ARG A 149 2.53 -1.32 11.04
C ARG A 149 3.78 -0.58 10.56
N LYS A 150 4.22 -0.79 9.31
CA LYS A 150 5.46 -0.17 8.80
C LYS A 150 5.25 1.24 8.22
N LEU A 151 4.16 1.48 7.50
CA LEU A 151 3.87 2.80 6.91
C LEU A 151 2.99 3.68 7.79
N GLY A 152 2.17 3.10 8.68
CA GLY A 152 1.15 3.84 9.42
C GLY A 152 -0.07 4.20 8.57
N ALA A 153 -0.35 3.45 7.50
CA ALA A 153 -1.55 3.66 6.70
C ALA A 153 -2.78 3.13 7.44
N LEU A 154 -3.88 3.87 7.37
CA LEU A 154 -5.13 3.56 8.04
C LEU A 154 -6.07 2.83 7.08
N PRO A 155 -6.55 1.62 7.42
CA PRO A 155 -7.64 0.99 6.69
C PRO A 155 -8.92 1.80 6.81
N VAL A 156 -9.63 1.98 5.70
CA VAL A 156 -10.83 2.83 5.65
C VAL A 156 -12.06 2.14 5.10
N GLU A 157 -11.89 1.13 4.24
CA GLU A 157 -13.02 0.50 3.55
C GLU A 157 -12.66 -0.91 3.07
N TYR A 158 -13.58 -1.86 3.27
CA TYR A 158 -13.50 -3.18 2.65
C TYR A 158 -14.27 -3.17 1.33
N LEU A 159 -13.59 -3.54 0.25
CA LEU A 159 -14.11 -3.54 -1.11
C LEU A 159 -14.23 -4.99 -1.59
N GLU A 160 -15.45 -5.48 -1.69
CA GLU A 160 -15.75 -6.82 -2.19
C GLU A 160 -15.47 -6.93 -3.70
N ASN A 161 -14.72 -7.97 -4.09
CA ASN A 161 -14.42 -8.37 -5.46
C ASN A 161 -14.11 -7.20 -6.41
N PHE A 162 -13.29 -6.26 -5.94
CA PHE A 162 -13.10 -4.94 -6.51
C PHE A 162 -12.60 -4.94 -7.97
N TYR A 163 -11.74 -5.89 -8.32
CA TYR A 163 -11.15 -6.01 -9.67
C TYR A 163 -11.80 -7.12 -10.53
N GLY A 164 -12.77 -7.87 -10.01
CA GLY A 164 -13.28 -9.09 -10.64
C GLY A 164 -12.22 -10.18 -10.80
N ALA A 165 -12.32 -10.97 -11.87
CA ALA A 165 -11.38 -12.04 -12.16
C ALA A 165 -10.01 -11.48 -12.58
N MET A 166 -8.97 -11.81 -11.82
CA MET A 166 -7.59 -11.44 -12.13
C MET A 166 -6.84 -12.62 -12.77
N ALA A 167 -5.99 -12.33 -13.74
CA ALA A 167 -5.27 -13.34 -14.52
C ALA A 167 -3.75 -13.32 -14.28
N ASP A 168 -3.27 -12.61 -13.25
CA ASP A 168 -1.86 -12.61 -12.87
C ASP A 168 -1.51 -13.79 -11.95
N THR A 169 -0.24 -14.13 -11.89
CA THR A 169 0.23 -15.32 -11.15
C THR A 169 0.08 -15.21 -9.62
N ILE A 170 -0.13 -14.00 -9.09
CA ILE A 170 -0.22 -13.72 -7.65
C ILE A 170 -1.68 -13.84 -7.16
N ASN A 171 -2.63 -13.42 -7.99
CA ASN A 171 -4.04 -13.30 -7.61
C ASN A 171 -5.01 -14.22 -8.36
N ALA A 172 -4.55 -14.94 -9.40
CA ALA A 172 -5.43 -15.79 -10.19
C ALA A 172 -6.13 -16.86 -9.32
N GLY A 173 -7.43 -17.07 -9.60
CA GLY A 173 -8.22 -18.13 -8.98
C GLY A 173 -8.92 -17.77 -7.66
N ASP A 174 -8.82 -16.53 -7.20
CA ASP A 174 -9.48 -16.03 -5.98
C ASP A 174 -10.35 -14.78 -6.28
N LEU A 175 -11.26 -14.43 -5.37
CA LEU A 175 -12.03 -13.19 -5.42
C LEU A 175 -11.12 -12.01 -5.08
N SER A 176 -11.34 -10.90 -5.76
CA SER A 176 -10.47 -9.73 -5.71
C SER A 176 -10.80 -8.77 -4.58
N ASP A 177 -11.04 -9.28 -3.37
CA ASP A 177 -11.35 -8.42 -2.24
C ASP A 177 -10.15 -7.57 -1.87
N ARG A 178 -10.44 -6.33 -1.47
CA ARG A 178 -9.46 -5.28 -1.29
C ARG A 178 -9.77 -4.48 -0.04
N LEU A 179 -8.75 -4.26 0.78
CA LEU A 179 -8.83 -3.28 1.85
C LEU A 179 -8.21 -1.97 1.34
N LEU A 180 -9.04 -0.94 1.22
CA LEU A 180 -8.60 0.41 0.93
C LEU A 180 -7.92 0.98 2.18
N VAL A 181 -6.70 1.50 2.00
CA VAL A 181 -5.98 2.22 3.03
C VAL A 181 -5.69 3.65 2.59
N ARG A 182 -5.66 4.56 3.56
CA ARG A 182 -5.20 5.94 3.39
C ARG A 182 -3.96 6.20 4.23
N TRP A 183 -2.97 6.81 3.60
CA TRP A 183 -1.73 7.20 4.22
C TRP A 183 -1.69 8.72 4.32
N TYR A 184 -1.98 9.20 5.52
CA TYR A 184 -1.99 10.62 5.85
C TYR A 184 -0.55 11.08 6.07
N LEU A 185 0.03 11.71 5.05
CA LEU A 185 1.50 11.85 4.95
C LEU A 185 2.10 12.75 6.03
N ARG A 186 1.30 13.66 6.60
CA ARG A 186 1.69 14.59 7.67
C ARG A 186 1.23 14.17 9.07
N ASP A 187 0.59 13.00 9.19
CA ASP A 187 0.25 12.48 10.49
C ASP A 187 1.54 12.35 11.35
N PRO A 188 1.54 12.81 12.61
CA PRO A 188 2.73 12.71 13.47
C PRO A 188 3.24 11.28 13.63
N HIS A 189 2.35 10.29 13.68
CA HIS A 189 2.73 8.87 13.75
C HIS A 189 3.43 8.42 12.47
N VAL A 190 2.87 8.76 11.30
CA VAL A 190 3.49 8.48 10.00
C VAL A 190 4.87 9.15 9.89
N SER A 191 4.99 10.40 10.32
CA SER A 191 6.25 11.15 10.29
C SER A 191 7.30 10.52 11.23
N ALA A 192 6.90 10.06 12.41
CA ALA A 192 7.79 9.36 13.33
C ALA A 192 8.27 8.01 12.76
N LEU A 193 7.37 7.21 12.16
CA LEU A 193 7.74 5.95 11.50
C LEU A 193 8.68 6.18 10.32
N ALA A 194 8.39 7.20 9.50
CA ALA A 194 9.25 7.62 8.40
C ALA A 194 10.66 7.95 8.91
N ALA A 195 10.76 8.72 10.00
CA ALA A 195 12.01 9.07 10.69
C ALA A 195 12.75 7.89 11.35
N GLY A 196 12.13 6.70 11.42
CA GLY A 196 12.74 5.46 11.92
C GLY A 196 12.33 5.07 13.34
N ALA A 197 11.30 5.71 13.91
CA ALA A 197 10.68 5.22 15.14
C ALA A 197 10.22 3.76 14.96
N GLN A 198 10.30 2.98 16.05
CA GLN A 198 9.76 1.63 16.05
C GLN A 198 8.24 1.69 16.22
N PRO A 199 7.47 0.89 15.47
CA PRO A 199 6.03 0.78 15.67
C PRO A 199 5.76 0.25 17.08
N VAL A 200 4.99 1.01 17.86
CA VAL A 200 4.53 0.59 19.17
C VAL A 200 3.56 -0.58 18.96
N PRO A 201 3.66 -1.68 19.74
CA PRO A 201 2.64 -2.71 19.73
C PRO A 201 1.29 -2.07 20.04
N SER A 202 0.28 -2.32 19.21
CA SER A 202 -1.09 -1.97 19.57
C SER A 202 -1.46 -2.74 20.84
N ASP A 203 -1.94 -2.04 21.87
CA ASP A 203 -2.32 -2.67 23.13
C ASP A 203 -3.40 -3.73 22.82
N ALA A 204 -3.10 -5.00 23.10
CA ALA A 204 -3.89 -6.16 22.66
C ALA A 204 -5.25 -6.31 23.39
N GLY A 205 -5.76 -5.23 23.98
CA GLY A 205 -7.09 -5.17 24.60
C GLY A 205 -8.24 -4.96 23.61
N GLY A 206 -7.95 -4.73 22.33
CA GLY A 206 -8.94 -4.62 21.25
C GLY A 206 -9.41 -5.98 20.71
N HIS A 207 -10.58 -6.01 20.07
CA HIS A 207 -11.05 -7.19 19.35
C HIS A 207 -10.12 -7.48 18.17
N THR A 208 -9.80 -8.76 17.91
CA THR A 208 -8.88 -9.15 16.85
C THR A 208 -9.54 -10.04 15.80
N ILE A 209 -9.27 -9.78 14.52
CA ILE A 209 -9.71 -10.61 13.40
C ILE A 209 -8.49 -11.27 12.76
N ALA A 210 -8.41 -12.59 12.90
CA ALA A 210 -7.31 -13.39 12.39
C ALA A 210 -7.27 -13.44 10.86
N VAL A 211 -6.07 -13.63 10.33
CA VAL A 211 -5.80 -13.97 8.92
C VAL A 211 -4.80 -15.12 8.90
N PRO A 212 -4.75 -15.93 7.83
CA PRO A 212 -3.71 -16.94 7.71
C PRO A 212 -2.32 -16.31 7.64
N ASP A 213 -1.31 -17.02 8.18
CA ASP A 213 0.08 -16.56 8.15
C ASP A 213 0.60 -16.38 6.71
N ASP A 214 0.22 -17.30 5.82
CA ASP A 214 0.60 -17.30 4.41
C ASP A 214 -0.57 -17.78 3.53
N ILE A 215 -1.45 -16.83 3.16
CA ILE A 215 -2.55 -17.12 2.22
C ILE A 215 -2.04 -17.57 0.85
N GLU A 216 -0.86 -17.14 0.44
CA GLU A 216 -0.32 -17.41 -0.89
C GLU A 216 0.09 -18.87 -1.00
N ALA A 217 0.76 -19.41 0.03
CA ALA A 217 1.03 -20.84 0.13
C ALA A 217 -0.28 -21.65 0.25
N LEU A 218 -1.25 -21.16 1.03
CA LEU A 218 -2.53 -21.85 1.24
C LEU A 218 -3.36 -21.96 -0.05
N ARG A 219 -3.33 -20.94 -0.92
CA ARG A 219 -3.98 -21.00 -2.26
C ARG A 219 -3.47 -22.14 -3.12
N VAL A 220 -2.23 -22.59 -2.90
CA VAL A 220 -1.62 -23.70 -3.65
C VAL A 220 -1.90 -25.03 -2.96
N SER A 221 -1.73 -25.10 -1.63
CA SER A 221 -1.82 -26.36 -0.88
C SER A 221 -3.25 -26.78 -0.52
N ASP A 222 -4.15 -25.83 -0.25
CA ASP A 222 -5.56 -26.05 0.09
C ASP A 222 -6.44 -24.90 -0.42
N PRO A 223 -6.79 -24.90 -1.73
CA PRO A 223 -7.58 -23.83 -2.35
C PRO A 223 -8.97 -23.65 -1.71
N GLU A 224 -9.59 -24.72 -1.21
CA GLU A 224 -10.90 -24.65 -0.58
C GLU A 224 -10.83 -23.96 0.78
N ARG A 225 -9.79 -24.25 1.58
CA ARG A 225 -9.56 -23.49 2.82
C ARG A 225 -9.22 -22.04 2.55
N ALA A 226 -8.46 -21.73 1.49
CA ALA A 226 -8.19 -20.34 1.09
C ALA A 226 -9.49 -19.58 0.75
N LYS A 227 -10.43 -20.21 0.04
CA LYS A 227 -11.76 -19.64 -0.25
C LYS A 227 -12.61 -19.44 1.00
N GLN A 228 -12.57 -20.39 1.95
CA GLN A 228 -13.27 -20.23 3.23
C GLN A 228 -12.75 -19.01 3.99
N TRP A 229 -11.43 -18.84 4.10
CA TRP A 229 -10.82 -17.66 4.70
C TRP A 229 -11.27 -16.35 4.02
N ARG A 230 -11.41 -16.35 2.69
CA ARG A 230 -11.93 -15.18 1.95
C ARG A 230 -13.35 -14.84 2.39
N GLY A 231 -14.24 -15.83 2.46
CA GLY A 231 -15.62 -15.64 2.91
C GLY A 231 -15.71 -15.17 4.36
N GLU A 232 -15.05 -15.89 5.28
CA GLU A 232 -15.01 -15.58 6.72
C GLU A 232 -14.48 -14.16 6.98
N LEU A 233 -13.38 -13.78 6.32
CA LEU A 233 -12.77 -12.46 6.51
C LEU A 233 -13.65 -11.34 5.92
N ARG A 234 -14.26 -11.58 4.75
CA ARG A 234 -15.16 -10.63 4.11
C ARG A 234 -16.34 -10.31 5.01
N GLU A 235 -17.05 -11.33 5.48
CA GLU A 235 -18.20 -11.19 6.36
C GLU A 235 -17.80 -10.42 7.62
N THR A 236 -16.77 -10.90 8.33
CA THR A 236 -16.35 -10.31 9.59
C THR A 236 -15.87 -8.87 9.45
N LEU A 237 -14.99 -8.55 8.48
CA LEU A 237 -14.48 -7.18 8.33
C LEU A 237 -15.54 -6.21 7.79
N THR A 238 -16.45 -6.68 6.92
CA THR A 238 -17.51 -5.82 6.40
C THR A 238 -18.47 -5.43 7.53
N ASP A 239 -18.89 -6.40 8.34
CA ASP A 239 -19.83 -6.17 9.43
C ASP A 239 -19.28 -5.21 10.48
N VAL A 240 -18.07 -5.48 11.01
CA VAL A 240 -17.49 -4.63 12.06
C VAL A 240 -17.18 -3.21 11.56
N LEU A 241 -16.75 -3.03 10.31
CA LEU A 241 -16.49 -1.70 9.75
C LEU A 241 -17.80 -0.94 9.51
N ASN A 242 -18.88 -1.62 9.08
CA ASN A 242 -20.20 -1.03 8.95
C ASN A 242 -20.81 -0.65 10.31
N ASP A 243 -20.50 -1.41 11.36
CA ASP A 243 -20.87 -1.12 12.75
C ASP A 243 -20.01 0.00 13.40
N GLY A 244 -19.11 0.61 12.62
CA GLY A 244 -18.31 1.76 13.04
C GLY A 244 -17.02 1.40 13.80
N ALA A 245 -16.65 0.12 13.84
CA ALA A 245 -15.32 -0.26 14.31
C ALA A 245 -14.23 0.25 13.36
N ARG A 246 -13.04 0.49 13.90
CA ARG A 246 -11.87 0.94 13.13
C ARG A 246 -10.73 -0.03 13.33
N ILE A 247 -10.04 -0.36 12.25
CA ILE A 247 -8.79 -1.12 12.33
C ILE A 247 -7.70 -0.15 12.77
N ILE A 248 -7.16 -0.37 13.98
CA ILE A 248 -6.13 0.47 14.60
C ILE A 248 -4.74 -0.15 14.54
N GLY A 249 -4.64 -1.41 14.09
CA GLY A 249 -3.38 -2.12 14.05
C GLY A 249 -3.43 -3.45 13.30
N PHE A 250 -2.26 -4.03 13.13
CA PHE A 250 -2.09 -5.38 12.62
C PHE A 250 -0.85 -6.01 13.24
N GLU A 251 -0.99 -7.22 13.77
CA GLU A 251 0.13 -8.00 14.33
C GLU A 251 0.18 -9.38 13.71
N ARG A 252 1.38 -9.82 13.28
CA ARG A 252 1.52 -11.11 12.60
C ARG A 252 1.26 -12.26 13.58
N GLY A 253 0.58 -13.30 13.11
CA GLY A 253 0.11 -14.40 13.96
C GLY A 253 -1.09 -14.05 14.85
N VAL A 254 -1.53 -12.79 14.88
CA VAL A 254 -2.73 -12.34 15.62
C VAL A 254 -3.81 -11.88 14.64
N GLY A 255 -3.48 -10.96 13.72
CA GLY A 255 -4.38 -10.42 12.72
C GLY A 255 -4.64 -8.91 12.87
N TYR A 256 -5.79 -8.46 12.36
CA TYR A 256 -6.25 -7.08 12.46
C TYR A 256 -6.72 -6.77 13.88
N ILE A 257 -6.37 -5.59 14.39
CA ILE A 257 -6.73 -5.13 15.74
C ILE A 257 -7.74 -4.00 15.58
N LEU A 258 -8.89 -4.13 16.24
CA LEU A 258 -10.02 -3.24 16.09
C LEU A 258 -10.34 -2.51 17.38
N GLU A 259 -10.78 -1.27 17.23
CA GLU A 259 -11.38 -0.44 18.25
C GLU A 259 -12.82 -0.14 17.84
N HIS A 260 -13.79 -0.39 18.73
CA HIS A 260 -15.15 0.08 18.52
C HIS A 260 -15.24 1.55 18.86
N ALA A 261 -16.00 2.33 18.08
CA ALA A 261 -16.40 3.66 18.50
C ALA A 261 -17.08 3.53 19.88
N SER A 262 -16.52 4.21 20.90
CA SER A 262 -17.13 4.27 22.22
C SER A 262 -18.58 4.73 22.01
N THR A 263 -19.55 3.94 22.47
CA THR A 263 -20.93 4.41 22.51
C THR A 263 -20.92 5.61 23.43
N GLU A 264 -21.00 6.83 22.89
CA GLU A 264 -21.29 8.00 23.71
C GLU A 264 -22.55 7.64 24.50
N GLU A 265 -22.42 7.66 25.83
CA GLU A 265 -23.55 7.52 26.73
C GLU A 265 -24.64 8.45 26.22
N LYS A 266 -25.78 7.87 25.82
CA LYS A 266 -27.04 8.61 25.85
C LYS A 266 -27.20 9.08 27.29
N THR A 267 -26.74 10.28 27.59
CA THR A 267 -27.30 11.06 28.68
C THR A 267 -28.77 11.24 28.33
N ASP A 268 -29.59 10.39 28.93
CA ASP A 268 -31.00 10.67 29.17
C ASP A 268 -31.04 12.05 29.85
N GLU A 269 -31.51 13.07 29.12
CA GLU A 269 -32.05 14.27 29.74
C GLU A 269 -33.57 14.08 29.85
N ASP A 270 -34.03 14.22 31.09
CA ASP A 270 -35.39 14.06 31.63
C ASP A 270 -36.51 14.79 30.87
#